data_AF-A0ABD0RXE7-F1
#
_entry.id   AF-A0ABD0RXE7-F1
#
_cell.length_a   1.000
_cell.length_b   1.000
_cell.length_c   1.000
_cell.angle_alpha   90.00
_cell.angle_beta   90.00
_cell.angle_gamma   90.00
#
_symmetry.space_group_name_H-M   'P 1'
#
loop_
_entity.id
_entity.type
_entity.pdbx_description
1 polymer ?
#
loop_
_entity_poly.entity_id
_entity_poly.type
_entity_poly.pdbx_seq_one_letter_code
_entity_poly.pdbx_strand_id
1 'polypeptide(L)'
;PLLFTLLTHDCTAKLSSNYIIKFADDTTVVGLISNNDETNYREEMAQLAEWCGTNNLSLNVSKTKEVVMDFRRNSVDHPPLTTNSSAVERVSSTRFLGVHITEDLTWTTNTMSLSKKAQKRLHFLRRLKRASLPPPILTTFYRGTIESVLTSCITVWYGNCSAADRKTLQRTVNTAAKIICTSLPSIWDIFLAQCL
;
A
#
# COMPACT_ATOMS: atom_id res chain seq x y z
N PRO A 1 9.28 16.37 -9.22
CA PRO A 1 10.38 17.27 -8.79
C PRO A 1 11.76 16.61 -9.03
N LEU A 2 12.40 16.94 -10.16
CA LEU A 2 13.66 16.32 -10.60
C LEU A 2 14.82 16.56 -9.64
N LEU A 3 14.96 17.79 -9.13
CA LEU A 3 16.08 18.17 -8.26
C LEU A 3 16.12 17.35 -6.96
N PHE A 4 14.96 17.06 -6.37
CA PHE A 4 14.91 16.23 -5.17
C PHE A 4 15.30 14.76 -5.44
N THR A 5 14.91 14.23 -6.60
CA THR A 5 15.34 12.89 -7.03
C THR A 5 16.85 12.82 -7.25
N LEU A 6 17.46 13.86 -7.83
CA LEU A 6 18.91 13.95 -7.98
C LEU A 6 19.62 14.10 -6.62
N LEU A 7 19.10 14.95 -5.74
CA LEU A 7 19.64 15.15 -4.38
C LEU A 7 19.69 13.85 -3.58
N THR A 8 18.65 13.02 -3.70
CA THR A 8 18.52 11.77 -2.95
C THR A 8 19.08 10.57 -3.70
N HIS A 9 19.66 10.74 -4.90
CA HIS A 9 20.01 9.62 -5.79
C HIS A 9 21.01 8.64 -5.16
N ASP A 10 22.04 9.17 -4.49
CA ASP A 10 23.12 8.44 -3.82
C ASP A 10 22.73 7.85 -2.45
N CYS A 11 21.51 8.14 -1.97
CA CYS A 11 20.92 7.44 -0.83
C CYS A 11 20.55 6.00 -1.25
N THR A 12 21.51 5.09 -1.12
CA THR A 12 21.40 3.68 -1.49
C THR A 12 21.79 2.79 -0.32
N ALA A 13 21.22 1.58 -0.26
CA ALA A 13 21.57 0.62 0.78
C ALA A 13 23.08 0.31 0.73
N LYS A 14 23.76 0.31 1.88
CA LYS A 14 25.17 -0.07 1.94
C LYS A 14 25.36 -1.56 2.15
N LEU A 15 24.43 -2.22 2.86
CA LEU A 15 24.50 -3.65 3.13
C LEU A 15 23.66 -4.44 2.12
N SER A 16 24.22 -5.51 1.57
CA SER A 16 23.58 -6.31 0.53
C SER A 16 22.32 -7.05 0.98
N SER A 17 22.11 -7.19 2.30
CA SER A 17 20.90 -7.79 2.88
C SER A 17 19.72 -6.82 2.97
N ASN A 18 19.95 -5.54 2.63
CA ASN A 18 18.98 -4.47 2.81
C ASN A 18 18.67 -3.78 1.49
N TYR A 19 17.51 -3.14 1.45
CA TYR A 19 17.04 -2.37 0.31
C TYR A 19 16.53 -1.01 0.78
N ILE A 20 16.89 0.02 0.03
CA ILE A 20 16.32 1.36 0.18
C ILE A 20 15.42 1.63 -1.01
N ILE A 21 14.12 1.81 -0.73
CA ILE A 21 13.10 2.16 -1.72
C ILE A 21 12.71 3.62 -1.51
N LYS A 22 12.77 4.42 -2.57
CA LYS A 22 12.51 5.87 -2.52
C LYS A 22 11.35 6.24 -3.43
N PHE A 23 10.43 7.07 -2.94
CA PHE A 23 9.37 7.68 -3.73
C PHE A 23 9.12 9.09 -3.23
N ALA A 24 9.56 10.10 -3.99
CA ALA A 24 9.63 11.48 -3.49
C ALA A 24 10.34 11.50 -2.12
N ASP A 25 9.76 12.11 -1.10
CA ASP A 25 10.27 12.18 0.27
C ASP A 25 10.08 10.88 1.08
N ASP A 26 9.18 9.99 0.65
CA ASP A 26 8.98 8.70 1.32
C ASP A 26 10.18 7.77 1.02
N THR A 27 10.90 7.39 2.08
CA THR A 27 12.01 6.43 2.02
C THR A 27 11.68 5.24 2.91
N THR A 28 11.86 4.03 2.40
CA THR A 28 11.62 2.78 3.13
C THR A 28 12.87 1.91 3.11
N VAL A 29 13.30 1.50 4.30
CA VAL A 29 14.37 0.51 4.49
C VAL A 29 13.72 -0.85 4.70
N VAL A 30 14.11 -1.81 3.90
CA VAL A 30 13.72 -3.22 4.04
C VAL A 30 14.97 -4.01 4.37
N GLY A 31 15.01 -4.68 5.53
CA GLY A 31 16.14 -5.50 5.93
C GLY A 31 15.70 -6.91 6.28
N LEU A 32 16.55 -7.90 5.97
CA LEU A 32 16.34 -9.28 6.36
C LEU A 32 16.89 -9.52 7.77
N ILE A 33 16.03 -9.94 8.70
CA ILE A 33 16.43 -10.44 10.02
C ILE A 33 16.63 -11.96 9.91
N SER A 34 17.84 -12.44 10.20
CA SER A 34 18.19 -13.87 10.12
C SER A 34 18.68 -14.36 11.48
N ASN A 35 18.19 -15.51 11.94
CA ASN A 35 18.57 -16.06 13.26
C ASN A 35 18.35 -15.07 14.43
N ASN A 36 17.32 -14.22 14.33
CA ASN A 36 17.03 -13.11 15.26
C ASN A 36 18.12 -12.01 15.30
N ASP A 37 19.05 -12.03 14.35
CA ASP A 37 20.03 -10.97 14.17
C ASP A 37 19.47 -9.89 13.25
N GLU A 38 19.28 -8.71 13.83
CA GLU A 38 18.80 -7.49 13.15
C GLU A 38 19.91 -6.44 12.97
N THR A 39 21.17 -6.82 13.22
CA THR A 39 22.33 -5.90 13.20
C THR A 39 22.41 -5.14 11.89
N ASN A 40 22.35 -5.84 10.75
CA ASN A 40 22.40 -5.21 9.43
C ASN A 40 21.25 -4.21 9.22
N TYR A 41 20.04 -4.55 9.66
CA TYR A 41 18.88 -3.66 9.52
C TYR A 41 19.05 -2.38 10.37
N ARG A 42 19.50 -2.53 11.62
CA ARG A 42 19.76 -1.40 12.53
C ARG A 42 20.90 -0.51 12.05
N GLU A 43 21.98 -1.10 11.57
CA GLU A 43 23.11 -0.37 11.00
C GLU A 43 22.68 0.45 9.78
N GLU A 44 21.85 -0.10 8.90
CA GLU A 44 21.32 0.62 7.75
C GLU A 44 20.44 1.80 8.16
N MET A 45 19.59 1.63 9.18
CA MET A 45 18.79 2.71 9.73
C MET A 45 19.66 3.83 10.33
N ALA A 46 20.74 3.47 11.02
CA ALA A 46 21.70 4.45 11.55
C ALA A 46 22.42 5.21 10.42
N GLN A 47 22.86 4.50 9.39
CA GLN A 47 23.51 5.09 8.21
C GLN A 47 22.57 6.00 7.42
N LEU A 48 21.28 5.63 7.30
CA LEU A 48 20.28 6.49 6.70
C LEU A 48 20.10 7.79 7.50
N ALA A 49 20.07 7.71 8.82
CA ALA A 49 19.97 8.89 9.68
C ALA A 49 21.20 9.82 9.54
N GLU A 50 22.40 9.24 9.47
CA GLU A 50 23.65 9.96 9.22
C GLU A 50 23.69 10.61 7.83
N TRP A 51 23.26 9.87 6.79
CA TRP A 51 23.18 10.38 5.42
C TRP A 51 22.21 11.55 5.33
N CYS A 52 21.04 11.45 5.99
CA CYS A 52 20.10 12.55 6.09
C CYS A 52 20.77 13.79 6.71
N GLY A 53 21.46 13.64 7.84
CA GLY A 53 22.17 14.74 8.50
C GLY A 53 23.23 15.40 7.61
N THR A 54 24.02 14.59 6.91
CA THR A 54 25.07 15.06 5.98
C THR A 54 24.49 15.83 4.79
N ASN A 55 23.28 15.46 4.35
CA ASN A 55 22.59 16.09 3.23
C ASN A 55 21.61 17.20 3.64
N ASN A 56 21.71 17.71 4.88
CA ASN A 56 20.81 18.73 5.44
C ASN A 56 19.32 18.32 5.41
N LEU A 57 19.06 17.03 5.57
CA LEU A 57 17.74 16.44 5.71
C LEU A 57 17.53 15.99 7.17
N SER A 58 16.27 15.89 7.58
CA SER A 58 15.90 15.41 8.91
C SER A 58 14.96 14.23 8.80
N LEU A 59 15.32 13.12 9.46
CA LEU A 59 14.45 11.96 9.57
C LEU A 59 13.33 12.26 10.57
N ASN A 60 12.09 12.24 10.10
CA ASN A 60 10.93 12.46 10.96
C ASN A 60 10.49 11.16 11.66
N VAL A 61 11.09 10.90 12.83
CA VAL A 61 10.80 9.71 13.65
C VAL A 61 9.31 9.52 13.95
N SER A 62 8.56 10.61 14.15
CA SER A 62 7.11 10.52 14.43
C SER A 62 6.29 9.99 13.25
N LYS A 63 6.76 10.21 12.01
CA LYS A 63 6.14 9.69 10.78
C LYS A 63 6.71 8.35 10.35
N THR A 64 7.93 8.02 10.74
CA THR A 64 8.53 6.71 10.51
C THR A 64 7.79 5.65 11.31
N LYS A 65 7.45 4.54 10.65
CA LYS A 65 6.81 3.38 11.26
C LYS A 65 7.63 2.14 10.93
N GLU A 66 7.71 1.24 11.89
CA GLU A 66 8.32 -0.07 11.73
C GLU A 66 7.23 -1.13 11.63
N VAL A 67 7.35 -2.02 10.64
CA VAL A 67 6.50 -3.21 10.50
C VAL A 67 7.42 -4.41 10.44
N VAL A 68 7.28 -5.33 11.37
CA VAL A 68 8.06 -6.57 11.43
C VAL A 68 7.19 -7.71 10.92
N MET A 69 7.64 -8.39 9.87
CA MET A 69 6.94 -9.54 9.29
C MET A 69 7.65 -10.83 9.71
N ASP A 70 7.09 -11.54 10.68
CA ASP A 70 7.62 -12.81 11.18
C ASP A 70 6.53 -13.89 11.20
N PHE A 71 6.72 -14.93 10.39
CA PHE A 71 5.78 -16.05 10.25
C PHE A 71 6.18 -17.29 11.06
N ARG A 72 7.23 -17.20 11.88
CA ARG A 72 7.68 -18.30 12.73
C ARG A 72 6.70 -18.48 13.89
N ARG A 73 6.44 -19.74 14.27
CA ARG A 73 5.57 -20.07 15.41
C ARG A 73 6.11 -19.54 16.75
N ASN A 74 7.43 -19.51 16.88
CA ASN A 74 8.15 -19.01 18.04
C ASN A 74 8.94 -17.75 17.61
N SER A 75 8.21 -16.67 17.32
CA SER A 75 8.82 -15.38 17.02
C SER A 75 9.46 -14.79 18.28
N VAL A 76 10.56 -14.07 18.09
CA VAL A 76 11.21 -13.32 19.16
C VAL A 76 10.74 -11.87 19.05
N ASP A 77 10.41 -11.25 20.18
CA ASP A 77 10.15 -9.83 20.20
C ASP A 77 11.48 -9.07 20.13
N HIS A 78 11.63 -8.24 19.10
CA HIS A 78 12.82 -7.44 18.88
C HIS A 78 12.74 -6.14 19.69
N PRO A 79 13.84 -5.64 20.27
CA PRO A 79 13.81 -4.37 20.97
C PRO A 79 13.31 -3.24 20.05
N PRO A 80 12.72 -2.16 20.59
CA PRO A 80 12.29 -1.04 19.77
C PRO A 80 13.43 -0.49 18.91
N LEU A 81 13.15 -0.18 17.65
CA LEU A 81 14.08 0.57 16.81
C LEU A 81 14.19 2.00 17.35
N THR A 82 15.42 2.48 17.56
CA THR A 82 15.67 3.85 18.02
C THR A 82 16.44 4.62 16.97
N THR A 83 16.08 5.89 16.78
CA THR A 83 16.81 6.81 15.89
C THR A 83 16.85 8.18 16.54
N ASN A 84 18.03 8.81 16.61
CA ASN A 84 18.24 10.09 17.30
C ASN A 84 17.64 10.12 18.73
N SER A 85 17.85 9.03 19.49
CA SER A 85 17.34 8.83 20.86
C SER A 85 15.81 8.79 21.02
N SER A 86 15.06 8.70 19.93
CA SER A 86 13.60 8.50 19.94
C SER A 86 13.24 7.11 19.41
N ALA A 87 12.26 6.45 20.02
CA ALA A 87 11.77 5.16 19.55
C ALA A 87 10.88 5.34 18.31
N VAL A 88 11.11 4.53 17.28
CA VAL A 88 10.23 4.41 16.12
C VAL A 88 9.00 3.59 16.54
N GLU A 89 7.82 4.06 16.16
CA GLU A 89 6.59 3.34 16.48
C GLU A 89 6.48 2.06 15.64
N ARG A 90 6.36 0.92 16.33
CA ARG A 90 6.03 -0.36 15.71
C ARG A 90 4.53 -0.48 15.51
N VAL A 91 4.12 -0.84 14.31
CA VAL A 91 2.71 -0.95 13.93
C VAL A 91 2.44 -2.26 13.21
N SER A 92 1.23 -2.80 13.36
CA SER A 92 0.80 -4.02 12.65
C SER A 92 0.35 -3.74 11.21
N SER A 93 0.13 -2.47 10.85
CA SER A 93 -0.18 -2.06 9.49
C SER A 93 0.27 -0.64 9.20
N THR A 94 0.79 -0.43 7.99
CA THR A 94 1.12 0.89 7.47
C THR A 94 0.61 1.07 6.04
N ARG A 95 0.42 2.32 5.62
CA ARG A 95 0.02 2.65 4.26
C ARG A 95 1.25 3.03 3.44
N PHE A 96 1.66 2.14 2.56
CA PHE A 96 2.79 2.35 1.64
C PHE A 96 2.26 2.66 0.23
N LEU A 97 2.57 3.85 -0.29
CA LEU A 97 2.17 4.31 -1.63
C LEU A 97 0.69 4.08 -1.98
N GLY A 98 -0.17 4.20 -0.98
CA GLY A 98 -1.61 4.06 -1.14
C GLY A 98 -2.19 2.69 -0.76
N VAL A 99 -1.36 1.65 -0.64
CA VAL A 99 -1.73 0.27 -0.27
C VAL A 99 -1.47 0.03 1.21
N HIS A 100 -2.38 -0.65 1.91
CA HIS A 100 -2.11 -1.09 3.28
C HIS A 100 -1.30 -2.39 3.25
N ILE A 101 -0.14 -2.36 3.89
CA ILE A 101 0.69 -3.54 4.16
C ILE A 101 0.52 -3.86 5.65
N THR A 102 0.36 -5.14 5.97
CA THR A 102 0.19 -5.63 7.34
C THR A 102 1.34 -6.58 7.69
N GLU A 103 1.63 -6.72 8.98
CA GLU A 103 2.64 -7.64 9.50
C GLU A 103 2.37 -9.11 9.13
N ASP A 104 1.09 -9.48 9.00
CA ASP A 104 0.62 -10.82 8.61
C ASP A 104 0.46 -11.00 7.09
N LEU A 105 0.78 -9.97 6.30
CA LEU A 105 0.58 -9.90 4.84
C LEU A 105 -0.84 -10.24 4.36
N THR A 106 -1.85 -10.11 5.23
CA THR A 106 -3.25 -10.23 4.83
C THR A 106 -3.75 -8.94 4.17
N TRP A 107 -4.60 -9.09 3.15
CA TRP A 107 -5.05 -7.95 2.36
C TRP A 107 -6.38 -7.36 2.83
N THR A 108 -6.96 -7.88 3.91
CA THR A 108 -8.27 -7.49 4.44
C THR A 108 -8.36 -6.01 4.74
N THR A 109 -7.36 -5.44 5.41
CA THR A 109 -7.30 -4.00 5.72
C THR A 109 -7.32 -3.17 4.45
N ASN A 110 -6.52 -3.57 3.45
CA ASN A 110 -6.47 -2.90 2.16
C ASN A 110 -7.83 -2.99 1.43
N THR A 111 -8.36 -4.19 1.24
CA THR A 111 -9.61 -4.44 0.49
C THR A 111 -10.82 -3.76 1.13
N MET A 112 -10.92 -3.77 2.47
CA MET A 112 -11.96 -3.04 3.19
C MET A 112 -11.84 -1.53 2.96
N SER A 113 -10.62 -0.97 2.97
CA SER A 113 -10.41 0.45 2.73
C SER A 113 -10.83 0.86 1.31
N LEU A 114 -10.49 0.05 0.31
CA LEU A 114 -10.86 0.25 -1.10
C LEU A 114 -12.38 0.13 -1.28
N SER A 115 -12.98 -0.91 -0.71
CA SER A 115 -14.42 -1.14 -0.75
C SER A 115 -15.18 0.02 -0.12
N LYS A 116 -14.77 0.51 1.06
CA LYS A 116 -15.39 1.68 1.71
C LYS A 116 -15.32 2.94 0.82
N LYS A 117 -14.18 3.21 0.19
CA LYS A 117 -14.02 4.34 -0.75
C LYS A 117 -14.93 4.18 -1.97
N ALA A 118 -14.99 2.99 -2.56
CA ALA A 118 -15.81 2.69 -3.73
C ALA A 118 -17.31 2.75 -3.41
N GLN A 119 -17.74 2.30 -2.23
CA GLN A 119 -19.12 2.39 -1.75
C GLN A 119 -19.59 3.84 -1.57
N LYS A 120 -18.72 4.73 -1.10
CA LYS A 120 -19.02 6.18 -1.10
C LYS A 120 -19.25 6.70 -2.52
N ARG A 121 -18.49 6.23 -3.51
CA ARG A 121 -18.63 6.64 -4.92
C ARG A 121 -19.87 6.05 -5.61
N LEU A 122 -20.36 4.89 -5.16
CA LEU A 122 -21.65 4.36 -5.59
C LEU A 122 -22.82 5.29 -5.27
N HIS A 123 -22.74 6.08 -4.20
CA HIS A 123 -23.77 7.08 -3.91
C HIS A 123 -23.92 8.08 -5.08
N PHE A 124 -22.81 8.59 -5.60
CA PHE A 124 -22.83 9.50 -6.75
C PHE A 124 -23.33 8.80 -8.02
N LEU A 125 -22.92 7.56 -8.26
CA LEU A 125 -23.44 6.78 -9.39
C LEU A 125 -24.98 6.64 -9.33
N ARG A 126 -25.55 6.40 -8.15
CA ARG A 126 -27.02 6.36 -7.95
C ARG A 126 -27.68 7.71 -8.21
N ARG A 127 -27.02 8.83 -7.87
CA ARG A 127 -27.53 10.17 -8.16
C ARG A 127 -27.52 10.46 -9.67
N LEU A 128 -26.45 10.08 -10.36
CA LEU A 128 -26.35 10.21 -11.81
C LEU A 128 -27.42 9.38 -12.54
N LYS A 129 -27.68 8.14 -12.07
CA LYS A 129 -28.77 7.32 -12.58
C LYS A 129 -30.15 7.97 -12.36
N ARG A 130 -30.39 8.56 -11.19
CA ARG A 130 -31.64 9.30 -10.89
C ARG A 130 -31.81 10.56 -11.74
N ALA A 131 -30.71 11.16 -12.19
CA ALA A 131 -30.72 12.25 -13.16
C ALA A 131 -30.93 11.76 -14.61
N SER A 132 -31.30 10.50 -14.81
CA SER A 132 -31.60 9.89 -16.11
C SER A 132 -30.44 9.93 -17.11
N LEU A 133 -29.19 9.95 -16.63
CA LEU A 133 -28.04 9.87 -17.52
C LEU A 133 -27.96 8.50 -18.21
N PRO A 134 -27.60 8.47 -19.51
CA PRO A 134 -27.59 7.25 -20.29
C PRO A 134 -26.49 6.28 -19.81
N PRO A 135 -26.69 4.95 -19.96
CA PRO A 135 -25.75 3.93 -19.48
C PRO A 135 -24.29 4.14 -19.89
N PRO A 136 -23.94 4.57 -21.12
CA PRO A 136 -22.55 4.83 -21.49
C PRO A 136 -21.85 5.85 -20.58
N ILE A 137 -22.54 6.93 -20.21
CA ILE A 137 -21.99 7.97 -19.31
C ILE A 137 -21.79 7.40 -17.90
N LEU A 138 -22.75 6.59 -17.43
CA LEU A 138 -22.66 5.95 -16.12
C LEU A 138 -21.50 4.93 -16.06
N THR A 139 -21.28 4.18 -17.15
CA THR A 139 -20.15 3.25 -17.28
C THR A 139 -18.82 3.99 -17.28
N THR A 140 -18.71 5.11 -17.99
CA THR A 140 -17.51 5.96 -17.95
C THR A 140 -17.25 6.49 -16.54
N PHE A 141 -18.29 6.97 -15.84
CA PHE A 141 -18.17 7.40 -14.45
C PHE A 141 -17.72 6.25 -13.54
N TYR A 142 -18.30 5.05 -13.70
CA TYR A 142 -17.90 3.86 -12.95
C TYR A 142 -16.43 3.52 -13.17
N ARG A 143 -15.97 3.46 -14.43
CA ARG A 143 -14.57 3.15 -14.76
C ARG A 143 -13.60 4.17 -14.14
N GLY A 144 -13.89 5.46 -14.34
CA GLY A 144 -13.01 6.53 -13.87
C GLY A 144 -12.98 6.71 -12.35
N THR A 145 -14.06 6.36 -11.65
CA THR A 145 -14.19 6.69 -10.22
C THR A 145 -14.32 5.48 -9.31
N ILE A 146 -14.96 4.40 -9.70
CA ILE A 146 -15.19 3.24 -8.82
C ILE A 146 -14.20 2.13 -9.15
N GLU A 147 -14.11 1.74 -10.42
CA GLU A 147 -13.17 0.71 -10.89
C GLU A 147 -11.73 1.12 -10.58
N SER A 148 -11.33 2.34 -10.97
CA SER A 148 -9.98 2.89 -10.71
C SER A 148 -9.54 2.82 -9.24
N VAL A 149 -10.48 2.92 -8.29
CA VAL A 149 -10.20 2.75 -6.86
C VAL A 149 -10.03 1.28 -6.51
N LEU A 150 -10.97 0.44 -6.96
CA LEU A 150 -10.95 -0.99 -6.66
C LEU A 150 -9.74 -1.70 -7.27
N THR A 151 -9.20 -1.18 -8.37
CA THR A 151 -8.11 -1.81 -9.13
C THR A 151 -6.77 -1.10 -8.95
N SER A 152 -6.68 -0.13 -8.05
CA SER A 152 -5.42 0.55 -7.74
C SER A 152 -4.39 -0.45 -7.22
N CYS A 153 -3.25 -0.54 -7.89
CA CYS A 153 -2.16 -1.48 -7.57
C CYS A 153 -2.61 -2.94 -7.47
N ILE A 154 -3.64 -3.35 -8.22
CA ILE A 154 -4.30 -4.66 -8.08
C ILE A 154 -3.35 -5.85 -8.24
N THR A 155 -2.30 -5.70 -9.03
CA THR A 155 -1.27 -6.72 -9.28
C THR A 155 -0.47 -7.08 -8.02
N VAL A 156 -0.39 -6.17 -7.04
CA VAL A 156 0.38 -6.37 -5.80
C VAL A 156 -0.37 -7.27 -4.81
N TRP A 157 -1.68 -7.08 -4.67
CA TRP A 157 -2.42 -7.59 -3.52
C TRP A 157 -3.52 -8.60 -3.88
N TYR A 158 -4.10 -8.52 -5.09
CA TYR A 158 -5.31 -9.30 -5.39
C TYR A 158 -5.06 -10.81 -5.51
N GLY A 159 -3.88 -11.20 -6.02
CA GLY A 159 -3.47 -12.61 -6.13
C GLY A 159 -3.49 -13.33 -4.78
N ASN A 160 -3.11 -12.63 -3.71
CA ASN A 160 -3.02 -13.15 -2.35
C ASN A 160 -4.26 -12.83 -1.49
N CYS A 161 -5.32 -12.23 -2.05
CA CYS A 161 -6.57 -12.01 -1.33
C CYS A 161 -7.30 -13.31 -1.00
N SER A 162 -7.93 -13.35 0.18
CA SER A 162 -8.83 -14.43 0.55
C SER A 162 -10.09 -14.45 -0.33
N ALA A 163 -10.82 -15.57 -0.33
CA ALA A 163 -12.12 -15.64 -1.01
C ALA A 163 -13.13 -14.59 -0.46
N ALA A 164 -13.06 -14.28 0.83
CA ALA A 164 -13.91 -13.27 1.47
C ALA A 164 -13.57 -11.85 0.99
N ASP A 165 -12.28 -11.54 0.82
CA ASP A 165 -11.81 -10.26 0.27
C ASP A 165 -12.30 -10.06 -1.16
N ARG A 166 -12.07 -11.06 -2.02
CA ARG A 166 -12.49 -11.05 -3.43
C ARG A 166 -14.00 -10.86 -3.54
N LYS A 167 -14.78 -11.59 -2.72
CA LYS A 167 -16.24 -11.45 -2.66
C LYS A 167 -16.68 -10.05 -2.21
N THR A 168 -15.98 -9.45 -1.24
CA THR A 168 -16.28 -8.10 -0.75
C THR A 168 -16.10 -7.05 -1.84
N LEU A 169 -15.02 -7.14 -2.61
CA LEU A 169 -14.78 -6.22 -3.73
C LEU A 169 -15.77 -6.44 -4.88
N GLN A 170 -16.02 -7.70 -5.26
CA GLN A 170 -16.95 -8.05 -6.35
C GLN A 170 -18.38 -7.59 -6.08
N ARG A 171 -18.84 -7.56 -4.82
CA ARG A 171 -20.15 -7.01 -4.44
C ARG A 171 -20.32 -5.55 -4.88
N THR A 172 -19.26 -4.75 -4.85
CA THR A 172 -19.30 -3.35 -5.29
C THR A 172 -19.50 -3.26 -6.81
N VAL A 173 -18.81 -4.10 -7.58
CA VAL A 173 -18.98 -4.19 -9.04
C VAL A 173 -20.39 -4.65 -9.40
N ASN A 174 -20.89 -5.70 -8.75
CA ASN A 174 -22.24 -6.22 -8.98
C ASN A 174 -23.32 -5.16 -8.66
N THR A 175 -23.09 -4.34 -7.64
CA THR A 175 -23.99 -3.22 -7.30
C THR A 175 -23.96 -2.14 -8.38
N ALA A 176 -22.78 -1.78 -8.88
CA ALA A 176 -22.65 -0.83 -9.99
C ALA A 176 -23.35 -1.34 -11.25
N ALA A 177 -23.11 -2.60 -11.64
CA ALA A 177 -23.73 -3.23 -12.80
C ALA A 177 -25.26 -3.16 -12.76
N LYS A 178 -25.85 -3.43 -11.58
CA LYS A 178 -27.30 -3.30 -11.35
C LYS A 178 -27.81 -1.86 -11.47
N ILE A 179 -27.07 -0.87 -10.98
CA ILE A 179 -27.46 0.55 -11.07
C ILE A 179 -27.42 1.03 -12.52
N ILE A 180 -26.40 0.61 -13.27
CA ILE A 180 -26.19 1.01 -14.66
C ILE A 180 -27.14 0.26 -15.61
N CYS A 181 -27.55 -0.96 -15.23
CA CYS A 181 -28.25 -1.93 -16.07
C CYS A 181 -27.36 -2.44 -17.22
N THR A 182 -26.10 -2.75 -16.93
CA THR A 182 -25.13 -3.24 -17.93
C THR A 182 -24.15 -4.21 -17.28
N SER A 183 -23.67 -5.20 -18.04
CA SER A 183 -22.61 -6.10 -17.60
C SER A 183 -21.29 -5.34 -17.44
N LEU A 184 -20.57 -5.62 -16.36
CA LEU A 184 -19.25 -5.05 -16.08
C LEU A 184 -18.26 -6.21 -15.90
N PRO A 185 -16.99 -6.07 -16.31
CA PRO A 185 -15.96 -7.05 -16.04
C PRO A 185 -15.86 -7.37 -14.55
N SER A 186 -15.60 -8.62 -14.21
CA SER A 186 -15.31 -8.97 -12.82
C SER A 186 -13.94 -8.41 -12.42
N ILE A 187 -13.70 -8.30 -11.10
CA ILE A 187 -12.38 -7.87 -10.62
C ILE A 187 -11.30 -8.89 -11.00
N TRP A 188 -11.68 -10.16 -11.10
CA TRP A 188 -10.78 -11.21 -11.58
C TRP A 188 -10.37 -10.99 -13.04
N ASP A 189 -11.32 -10.65 -13.92
CA ASP A 189 -11.02 -10.39 -15.33
C ASP A 189 -10.07 -9.18 -15.48
N ILE A 190 -10.30 -8.13 -14.68
CA ILE A 190 -9.46 -6.93 -14.68
C ILE A 190 -8.05 -7.25 -14.16
N PHE A 191 -7.95 -8.06 -13.11
CA PHE A 191 -6.66 -8.50 -12.58
C PHE A 191 -5.88 -9.30 -13.63
N LEU A 192 -6.50 -10.28 -14.29
CA LEU A 192 -5.85 -11.06 -15.33
C LEU A 192 -5.37 -10.18 -16.49
N ALA A 193 -6.18 -9.23 -16.93
CA ALA A 193 -5.83 -8.31 -18.01
C ALA A 193 -4.67 -7.33 -17.67
N GLN A 194 -4.29 -7.19 -16.40
CA GLN A 194 -3.15 -6.37 -15.98
C GLN A 194 -1.90 -7.19 -15.62
N CYS A 195 -2.05 -8.50 -15.47
CA CYS A 195 -0.95 -9.41 -15.17
C CYS A 195 -0.38 -10.12 -16.42
N LEU A 196 -1.15 -10.19 -17.50
CA LEU A 196 -0.76 -10.74 -18.80
C LEU A 196 -0.44 -9.61 -19.78
#